data_AF-A0A3N1ZRB0-F1
#
_entry.id   AF-A0A3N1ZRB0-F1
#
_cell.length_a   1.000
_cell.length_b   1.000
_cell.length_c   1.000
_cell.angle_alpha   90.00
_cell.angle_beta   90.00
_cell.angle_gamma   90.00
#
_symmetry.space_group_name_H-M   'P 1'
#
loop_
_entity.id
_entity.type
_entity.pdbx_description
1 polymer ?
#
loop_
_entity_poly.entity_id
_entity_poly.type
_entity_poly.pdbx_seq_one_letter_code
_entity_poly.pdbx_strand_id
1 'polypeptide(L)'
;MNGALEGRDRWLVPLSLWGSFLANDGEEWLTMAATAPQTIERLGLSRRTPAALHRPSQRHVDVGIATMGLLCAAAAIDGVRTRGQGWLYQDVQLVFGVHGWGHLAAAAASGGYVTGVATSPTVVLPQWWWARRRLRRAGVADNARPVRAVALCGGWLLAAHGLSLAATRREQR
;
A
#
# COMPACT_ATOMS: atom_id res chain seq x y z
N MET A 1 -7.90 -26.05 16.01
CA MET A 1 -6.48 -26.11 15.58
C MET A 1 -6.09 -24.72 15.13
N ASN A 2 -5.11 -24.08 15.78
CA ASN A 2 -4.65 -22.75 15.37
C ASN A 2 -3.58 -22.93 14.29
N GLY A 3 -4.00 -22.96 13.03
CA GLY A 3 -3.08 -23.16 11.91
C GLY A 3 -2.08 -22.01 11.80
N ALA A 4 -0.89 -22.32 11.28
CA ALA A 4 0.24 -21.41 11.16
C ALA A 4 1.02 -21.72 9.88
N LEU A 5 1.67 -20.71 9.28
CA LEU A 5 2.56 -20.92 8.15
C LEU A 5 3.79 -21.72 8.58
N GLU A 6 4.22 -22.67 7.75
CA GLU A 6 5.34 -23.57 8.07
C GLU A 6 6.38 -23.61 6.95
N GLY A 7 7.57 -24.15 7.26
CA GLY A 7 8.66 -24.30 6.30
C GLY A 7 9.00 -22.98 5.59
N ARG A 8 9.05 -23.03 4.24
CA ARG A 8 9.33 -21.86 3.40
C ARG A 8 8.19 -20.84 3.41
N ASP A 9 6.94 -21.28 3.57
CA ASP A 9 5.78 -20.39 3.53
C ASP A 9 5.77 -19.40 4.70
N ARG A 10 6.39 -19.76 5.84
CA ARG A 10 6.63 -18.83 6.96
C ARG A 10 7.33 -17.54 6.53
N TRP A 11 8.19 -17.62 5.52
CA TRP A 11 8.99 -16.50 5.03
C TRP A 11 8.40 -15.94 3.74
N LEU A 12 8.14 -16.81 2.76
CA LEU A 12 7.70 -16.39 1.42
C LEU A 12 6.37 -15.64 1.44
N VAL A 13 5.41 -16.08 2.26
CA VAL A 13 4.08 -15.46 2.29
C VAL A 13 4.15 -14.04 2.85
N PRO A 14 4.69 -13.78 4.06
CA PRO A 14 4.80 -12.42 4.56
C PRO A 14 5.75 -11.53 3.74
N LEU A 15 6.90 -12.05 3.28
CA LEU A 15 7.84 -11.27 2.48
C LEU A 15 7.31 -10.90 1.09
N SER A 16 6.33 -11.65 0.57
CA SER A 16 5.67 -11.27 -0.68
C SER A 16 4.90 -9.96 -0.58
N LEU A 17 4.38 -9.59 0.61
CA LEU A 17 3.79 -8.27 0.83
C LEU A 17 4.83 -7.16 0.60
N TRP A 18 6.03 -7.34 1.16
CA TRP A 18 7.13 -6.40 0.97
C TRP A 18 7.58 -6.31 -0.48
N GLY A 19 7.75 -7.45 -1.15
CA GLY A 19 8.11 -7.48 -2.58
C GLY A 19 7.04 -6.83 -3.46
N SER A 20 5.77 -7.05 -3.16
CA SER A 20 4.67 -6.42 -3.90
C SER A 20 4.58 -4.92 -3.65
N PHE A 21 4.85 -4.46 -2.42
CA PHE A 21 4.99 -3.05 -2.10
C PHE A 21 6.09 -2.41 -2.93
N LEU A 22 7.30 -2.97 -2.93
CA LEU A 22 8.44 -2.42 -3.68
C LEU A 22 8.15 -2.33 -5.19
N ALA A 23 7.44 -3.30 -5.75
CA ALA A 23 7.05 -3.26 -7.16
C ALA A 23 6.01 -2.17 -7.43
N ASN A 24 4.91 -2.15 -6.66
CA ASN A 24 3.82 -1.20 -6.85
C ASN A 24 4.24 0.24 -6.56
N ASP A 25 4.79 0.46 -5.37
CA ASP A 25 5.23 1.78 -4.97
C ASP A 25 6.49 2.20 -5.73
N GLY A 26 7.20 1.27 -6.38
CA GLY A 26 8.22 1.60 -7.39
C GLY A 26 7.63 2.26 -8.64
N GLU A 27 6.50 1.76 -9.15
CA GLU A 27 5.74 2.45 -10.21
C GLU A 27 5.25 3.82 -9.73
N GLU A 28 4.78 3.90 -8.48
CA GLU A 28 4.35 5.17 -7.89
C GLU A 28 5.46 6.17 -7.73
N TRP A 29 6.62 5.73 -7.27
CA TRP A 29 7.81 6.55 -7.12
C TRP A 29 8.22 7.19 -8.44
N LEU A 30 8.12 6.43 -9.53
CA LEU A 30 8.51 6.88 -10.87
C LEU A 30 7.46 7.77 -11.55
N THR A 31 6.17 7.62 -11.22
CA THR A 31 5.09 8.21 -12.03
C THR A 31 4.16 9.16 -11.30
N MET A 32 4.09 9.11 -9.97
CA MET A 32 3.11 9.87 -9.18
C MET A 32 3.30 11.38 -9.32
N ALA A 33 4.51 11.91 -9.17
CA ALA A 33 4.77 13.35 -9.23
C ALA A 33 4.35 13.95 -10.60
N ALA A 34 4.58 13.20 -11.68
CA ALA A 34 4.24 13.62 -13.05
C ALA A 34 2.74 13.51 -13.35
N THR A 35 2.06 12.48 -12.83
CA THR A 35 0.68 12.12 -13.24
C THR A 35 -0.40 12.59 -12.26
N ALA A 36 -0.05 12.90 -11.01
CA ALA A 36 -0.99 13.35 -9.99
C ALA A 36 -1.85 14.57 -10.41
N PRO A 37 -1.32 15.64 -11.05
CA PRO A 37 -2.12 16.81 -11.40
C PRO A 37 -3.27 16.47 -12.35
N GLN A 38 -2.96 15.71 -13.40
CA GLN A 38 -3.91 15.27 -14.42
C GLN A 38 -4.91 14.27 -13.84
N THR A 39 -4.46 13.39 -12.95
CA THR A 39 -5.32 12.39 -12.27
C THR A 39 -6.34 13.09 -11.37
N ILE A 40 -5.91 14.05 -10.56
CA ILE A 40 -6.78 14.81 -9.66
C ILE A 40 -7.82 15.61 -10.43
N GLU A 41 -7.42 16.23 -11.53
CA GLU A 41 -8.31 16.96 -12.43
C GLU A 41 -9.37 16.04 -13.04
N ARG A 42 -8.95 14.92 -13.68
CA ARG A 42 -9.85 13.96 -14.33
C ARG A 42 -10.84 13.31 -13.38
N LEU A 43 -10.44 13.06 -12.13
CA LEU A 43 -11.32 12.50 -11.10
C LEU A 43 -12.18 13.56 -10.39
N GLY A 44 -12.03 14.84 -10.72
CA GLY A 44 -12.76 15.94 -10.07
C GLY A 44 -12.46 16.09 -8.59
N LEU A 45 -11.25 15.70 -8.16
CA LEU A 45 -10.85 15.64 -6.75
C LEU A 45 -10.24 16.94 -6.22
N SER A 46 -10.06 17.96 -7.06
CA SER A 46 -9.40 19.22 -6.68
C SER A 46 -10.09 19.92 -5.49
N ARG A 47 -11.42 19.81 -5.36
CA ARG A 47 -12.18 20.37 -4.22
C ARG A 47 -12.15 19.51 -2.96
N ARG A 48 -11.76 18.24 -3.07
CA ARG A 48 -11.76 17.24 -1.98
C ARG A 48 -10.36 16.97 -1.42
N THR A 49 -9.32 17.49 -2.07
CA THR A 49 -7.93 17.25 -1.71
C THR A 49 -7.20 18.56 -1.47
N PRO A 50 -6.30 18.65 -0.47
CA PRO A 50 -5.47 19.83 -0.24
C PRO A 50 -4.65 20.20 -1.49
N ALA A 51 -4.54 21.49 -1.78
CA ALA A 51 -3.80 22.00 -2.95
C ALA A 51 -2.33 21.51 -3.00
N ALA A 52 -1.71 21.33 -1.82
CA ALA A 52 -0.35 20.79 -1.72
C ALA A 52 -0.22 19.35 -2.27
N LEU A 53 -1.32 18.60 -2.41
CA LEU A 53 -1.34 17.26 -3.00
C LEU A 53 -1.65 17.26 -4.49
N HIS A 54 -2.02 18.41 -5.08
CA HIS A 54 -2.37 18.49 -6.51
C HIS A 54 -1.15 18.31 -7.40
N ARG A 55 0.01 18.78 -6.94
CA ARG A 55 1.29 18.71 -7.64
C ARG A 55 2.40 18.35 -6.64
N PRO A 56 2.44 17.10 -6.15
CA PRO A 56 3.45 16.70 -5.18
C PRO A 56 4.84 16.80 -5.84
N SER A 57 5.82 17.32 -5.10
CA SER A 57 7.22 17.26 -5.51
C SER A 57 7.72 15.82 -5.46
N GLN A 58 8.81 15.52 -6.16
CA GLN A 58 9.44 14.20 -6.04
C GLN A 58 9.83 13.90 -4.59
N ARG A 59 10.37 14.88 -3.86
CA ARG A 59 10.68 14.72 -2.43
C ARG A 59 9.46 14.35 -1.58
N HIS A 60 8.30 14.92 -1.88
CA HIS A 60 7.06 14.54 -1.20
C HIS A 60 6.75 13.06 -1.45
N VAL A 61 6.88 12.60 -2.69
CA VAL A 61 6.68 11.20 -3.07
C VAL A 61 7.73 10.30 -2.37
N ASP A 62 9.01 10.67 -2.38
CA ASP A 62 10.10 9.91 -1.75
C ASP A 62 9.84 9.66 -0.26
N VAL A 63 9.49 10.72 0.48
CA VAL A 63 9.21 10.63 1.93
C VAL A 63 7.94 9.84 2.18
N GLY A 64 6.90 10.03 1.35
CA GLY A 64 5.65 9.30 1.45
C GLY A 64 5.86 7.79 1.30
N ILE A 65 6.54 7.38 0.22
CA ILE A 65 6.84 5.98 -0.09
C ILE A 65 7.76 5.38 0.96
N ALA A 66 8.82 6.08 1.38
CA ALA A 66 9.69 5.60 2.45
C ALA A 66 8.91 5.34 3.74
N THR A 67 7.98 6.24 4.09
CA THR A 67 7.14 6.11 5.29
C THR A 67 6.17 4.93 5.17
N MET A 68 5.47 4.79 4.04
CA MET A 68 4.59 3.63 3.78
C MET A 68 5.39 2.31 3.76
N GLY A 69 6.63 2.35 3.28
CA GLY A 69 7.52 1.22 3.28
C GLY A 69 7.85 0.71 4.68
N LEU A 70 8.04 1.61 5.65
CA LEU A 70 8.24 1.21 7.04
C LEU A 70 7.05 0.40 7.60
N LEU A 71 5.81 0.80 7.27
CA LEU A 71 4.62 0.06 7.68
C LEU A 71 4.56 -1.32 7.01
N CYS A 72 4.78 -1.40 5.70
CA CYS A 72 4.75 -2.66 4.97
C CYS A 72 5.86 -3.62 5.42
N ALA A 73 7.06 -3.11 5.69
CA ALA A 73 8.17 -3.88 6.24
C ALA A 73 7.84 -4.39 7.66
N ALA A 74 7.30 -3.53 8.53
CA ALA A 74 6.87 -3.93 9.88
C ALA A 74 5.79 -5.01 9.84
N ALA A 75 4.81 -4.88 8.95
CA ALA A 75 3.78 -5.88 8.72
C ALA A 75 4.34 -7.21 8.20
N ALA A 76 5.29 -7.18 7.26
CA ALA A 76 5.96 -8.38 6.78
C ALA A 76 6.75 -9.08 7.91
N ILE A 77 7.49 -8.32 8.72
CA ILE A 77 8.22 -8.83 9.89
C ILE A 77 7.26 -9.45 10.91
N ASP A 78 6.15 -8.78 11.20
CA ASP A 78 5.09 -9.31 12.06
C ASP A 78 4.57 -10.64 11.52
N GLY A 79 4.28 -10.72 10.21
CA GLY A 79 3.82 -11.95 9.56
C GLY A 79 4.84 -13.09 9.66
N VAL A 80 6.14 -12.82 9.51
CA VAL A 80 7.20 -13.82 9.69
C VAL A 80 7.28 -14.31 11.14
N ARG A 81 7.23 -13.39 12.11
CA ARG A 81 7.34 -13.69 13.54
C ARG A 81 6.15 -14.49 14.04
N THR A 82 4.96 -14.09 13.61
CA THR A 82 3.67 -14.70 13.99
C THR A 82 3.24 -15.84 13.07
N ARG A 83 4.06 -16.18 12.07
CA ARG A 83 3.76 -17.25 11.10
C ARG A 83 2.41 -17.02 10.40
N GLY A 84 2.13 -15.76 10.06
CA GLY A 84 0.93 -15.28 9.37
C GLY A 84 -0.25 -14.97 10.30
N GLN A 85 -0.17 -15.24 11.60
CA GLN A 85 -1.29 -15.05 12.53
C GLN A 85 -1.43 -13.60 13.03
N GLY A 86 -0.38 -12.78 12.87
CA GLY A 86 -0.32 -11.41 13.37
C GLY A 86 -1.38 -10.51 12.76
N TRP A 87 -2.08 -9.76 13.61
CA TRP A 87 -3.16 -8.89 13.19
C TRP A 87 -2.65 -7.73 12.33
N LEU A 88 -1.43 -7.23 12.59
CA LEU A 88 -0.81 -6.15 11.82
C LEU A 88 -0.53 -6.62 10.39
N TYR A 89 0.10 -7.78 10.24
CA TYR A 89 0.32 -8.39 8.92
C TYR A 89 -0.99 -8.55 8.14
N GLN A 90 -2.02 -9.13 8.75
CA GLN A 90 -3.27 -9.41 8.06
C GLN A 90 -4.08 -8.14 7.72
N ASP A 91 -4.09 -7.15 8.60
CA ASP A 91 -4.75 -5.86 8.35
C ASP A 91 -4.07 -5.09 7.20
N VAL A 92 -2.74 -4.99 7.21
CA VAL A 92 -1.99 -4.33 6.13
C VAL A 92 -2.14 -5.12 4.83
N GLN A 93 -2.07 -6.45 4.87
CA GLN A 93 -2.30 -7.28 3.68
C GLN A 93 -3.71 -7.10 3.09
N LEU A 94 -4.74 -6.89 3.92
CA LEU A 94 -6.09 -6.57 3.48
C LEU A 94 -6.14 -5.21 2.77
N VAL A 95 -5.64 -4.15 3.43
CA VAL A 95 -5.70 -2.79 2.87
C VAL A 95 -4.84 -2.69 1.61
N PHE A 96 -3.64 -3.27 1.60
CA PHE A 96 -2.74 -3.27 0.45
C PHE A 96 -3.37 -3.99 -0.77
N GLY A 97 -4.12 -5.08 -0.54
CA GLY A 97 -4.88 -5.74 -1.60
C GLY A 97 -6.03 -4.89 -2.15
N VAL A 98 -6.78 -4.21 -1.27
CA VAL A 98 -7.86 -3.28 -1.65
C VAL A 98 -7.32 -2.05 -2.38
N HIS A 99 -6.15 -1.57 -1.98
CA HIS A 99 -5.40 -0.48 -2.61
C HIS A 99 -5.16 -0.74 -4.11
N GLY A 100 -4.76 -1.96 -4.48
CA GLY A 100 -4.61 -2.33 -5.90
C GLY A 100 -5.90 -2.17 -6.72
N TRP A 101 -7.05 -2.47 -6.13
CA TRP A 101 -8.35 -2.19 -6.76
C TRP A 101 -8.63 -0.68 -6.87
N GLY A 102 -8.14 0.11 -5.92
CA GLY A 102 -8.22 1.57 -5.94
C GLY A 102 -7.56 2.17 -7.19
N HIS A 103 -6.36 1.71 -7.55
CA HIS A 103 -5.69 2.16 -8.78
C HIS A 103 -6.46 1.80 -10.04
N LEU A 104 -6.95 0.56 -10.13
CA LEU A 104 -7.74 0.12 -11.28
C LEU A 104 -9.04 0.92 -11.42
N ALA A 105 -9.73 1.18 -10.31
CA ALA A 105 -10.92 1.99 -10.28
C ALA A 105 -10.63 3.45 -10.68
N ALA A 106 -9.53 4.02 -10.17
CA ALA A 106 -9.10 5.37 -10.52
C ALA A 106 -8.70 5.49 -12.01
N ALA A 107 -8.00 4.49 -12.55
CA ALA A 107 -7.66 4.44 -13.98
C ALA A 107 -8.91 4.33 -14.85
N ALA A 108 -9.84 3.45 -14.50
CA ALA A 108 -11.12 3.31 -15.21
C ALA A 108 -11.94 4.61 -15.16
N ALA A 109 -12.05 5.24 -13.98
CA ALA A 109 -12.81 6.48 -13.80
C ALA A 109 -12.16 7.70 -14.47
N SER A 110 -10.83 7.74 -14.55
CA SER A 110 -10.09 8.83 -15.23
C SER A 110 -9.95 8.62 -16.74
N GLY A 111 -10.27 7.43 -17.25
CA GLY A 111 -10.13 7.08 -18.66
C GLY A 111 -8.68 7.05 -19.15
N GLY A 112 -7.70 6.85 -18.26
CA GLY A 112 -6.30 6.90 -18.61
C GLY A 112 -5.38 6.26 -17.58
N TYR A 113 -4.07 6.41 -17.79
CA TYR A 113 -3.07 5.95 -16.86
C TYR A 113 -3.21 6.68 -15.52
N VAL A 114 -3.27 5.89 -14.45
CA VAL A 114 -3.11 6.34 -13.07
C VAL A 114 -1.95 5.53 -12.50
N THR A 115 -1.08 6.20 -11.74
CA THR A 115 0.02 5.54 -11.04
C THR A 115 -0.46 4.27 -10.32
N GLY A 116 0.31 3.18 -10.39
CA GLY A 116 -0.01 1.88 -9.79
C GLY A 116 -0.95 1.00 -10.64
N VAL A 117 -1.46 1.48 -11.77
CA VAL A 117 -2.38 0.71 -12.64
C VAL A 117 -1.70 -0.48 -13.31
N ALA A 118 -0.40 -0.42 -13.61
CA ALA A 118 0.28 -1.52 -14.29
C ALA A 118 0.67 -2.63 -13.30
N THR A 119 1.16 -2.27 -12.11
CA THR A 119 1.54 -3.20 -11.04
C THR A 119 0.36 -3.78 -10.28
N SER A 120 -0.78 -3.08 -10.21
CA SER A 120 -1.96 -3.59 -9.51
C SER A 120 -2.45 -4.95 -10.04
N PRO A 121 -2.74 -5.13 -11.34
CA PRO A 121 -3.22 -6.40 -11.89
C PRO A 121 -2.09 -7.42 -12.09
N THR A 122 -0.84 -6.98 -12.26
CA THR A 122 0.30 -7.87 -12.57
C THR A 122 1.04 -8.38 -11.33
N VAL A 123 0.99 -7.63 -10.22
CA VAL A 123 1.72 -7.94 -8.99
C VAL A 123 0.82 -7.95 -7.77
N VAL A 124 0.14 -6.83 -7.45
CA VAL A 124 -0.58 -6.64 -6.18
C VAL A 124 -1.73 -7.64 -6.01
N LEU A 125 -2.65 -7.70 -6.97
CA LEU A 125 -3.81 -8.59 -6.87
C LEU A 125 -3.41 -10.08 -6.95
N PRO A 126 -2.49 -10.50 -7.84
CA PRO A 126 -1.95 -11.85 -7.81
C PRO A 126 -1.29 -12.22 -6.48
N GLN A 127 -0.45 -11.33 -5.92
CA GLN A 127 0.20 -11.53 -4.62
C GLN A 127 -0.84 -11.67 -3.51
N TRP A 128 -1.79 -10.74 -3.45
CA TRP A 128 -2.82 -10.73 -2.40
C TRP A 128 -3.64 -12.01 -2.41
N TRP A 129 -4.08 -12.45 -3.59
CA TRP A 129 -4.83 -13.69 -3.74
C TRP A 129 -3.99 -14.91 -3.35
N TRP A 130 -2.73 -14.96 -3.79
CA TRP A 130 -1.80 -16.04 -3.44
C TRP A 130 -1.57 -16.12 -1.93
N ALA A 131 -1.26 -15.01 -1.27
CA ALA A 131 -1.03 -14.94 0.17
C ALA A 131 -2.26 -15.38 0.97
N ARG A 132 -3.46 -14.88 0.63
CA ARG A 132 -4.71 -15.31 1.28
C ARG A 132 -5.00 -16.79 1.09
N ARG A 133 -4.73 -17.34 -0.10
CA ARG A 133 -4.88 -18.78 -0.38
C ARG A 133 -3.92 -19.61 0.47
N ARG A 134 -2.68 -19.17 0.66
CA ARG A 134 -1.67 -19.84 1.50
C ARG A 134 -2.05 -19.82 2.98
N LEU A 135 -2.45 -18.67 3.50
CA LEU A 135 -2.93 -18.54 4.89
C LEU A 135 -4.12 -19.47 5.17
N ARG A 136 -5.13 -19.47 4.28
CA ARG A 136 -6.28 -20.36 4.39
C ARG A 136 -5.90 -21.84 4.36
N ARG A 137 -5.01 -22.24 3.44
CA ARG A 137 -4.52 -23.63 3.34
C ARG A 137 -3.76 -24.08 4.58
N ALA A 138 -3.02 -23.16 5.21
CA ALA A 138 -2.31 -23.41 6.45
C ALA A 138 -3.23 -23.38 7.70
N GLY A 139 -4.55 -23.14 7.52
CA GLY A 139 -5.51 -23.06 8.62
C GLY A 139 -5.31 -21.83 9.52
N VAL A 140 -4.61 -20.80 9.04
CA VAL A 140 -4.40 -19.56 9.78
C VAL A 140 -5.74 -18.85 9.93
N ALA A 141 -6.09 -18.50 11.17
CA ALA A 141 -7.30 -17.73 11.47
C ALA A 141 -7.24 -16.35 10.81
N ASP A 142 -8.39 -15.91 10.26
CA ASP A 142 -8.54 -14.55 9.72
C ASP A 142 -8.76 -13.57 10.88
N ASN A 143 -7.68 -12.90 11.25
CA ASN A 143 -7.59 -11.89 12.30
C ASN A 143 -7.70 -10.47 11.74
N ALA A 144 -7.86 -10.32 10.42
CA ALA A 144 -8.03 -9.02 9.79
C ALA A 144 -9.34 -8.38 10.25
N ARG A 145 -9.30 -7.10 10.63
CA ARG A 145 -10.48 -6.34 11.04
C ARG A 145 -10.57 -5.08 10.18
N PRO A 146 -11.50 -5.00 9.20
CA PRO A 146 -11.51 -3.92 8.22
C PRO A 146 -11.47 -2.51 8.81
N VAL A 147 -12.24 -2.24 9.88
CA VAL A 147 -12.26 -0.92 10.54
C VAL A 147 -10.90 -0.59 11.16
N ARG A 148 -10.27 -1.55 11.86
CA ARG A 148 -8.94 -1.37 12.46
C ARG A 148 -7.88 -1.20 11.37
N ALA A 149 -7.97 -2.01 10.31
CA ALA A 149 -7.05 -1.97 9.19
C ALA A 149 -7.08 -0.61 8.47
N VAL A 150 -8.29 -0.09 8.18
CA VAL A 150 -8.49 1.24 7.58
C VAL A 150 -8.01 2.34 8.53
N ALA A 151 -8.33 2.27 9.82
CA ALA A 151 -7.89 3.27 10.79
C ALA A 151 -6.36 3.32 10.89
N LEU A 152 -5.70 2.17 10.95
CA LEU A 152 -4.24 2.05 11.00
C LEU A 152 -3.60 2.59 9.71
N CYS A 153 -3.97 2.03 8.56
CA CYS A 153 -3.33 2.38 7.29
C CYS A 153 -3.67 3.81 6.85
N GLY A 154 -4.92 4.24 7.08
CA GLY A 154 -5.35 5.62 6.82
C GLY A 154 -4.65 6.62 7.75
N GLY A 155 -4.55 6.32 9.04
CA GLY A 155 -3.78 7.14 9.99
C GLY A 155 -2.30 7.23 9.61
N TRP A 156 -1.70 6.11 9.20
CA TRP A 156 -0.30 6.08 8.73
C TRP A 156 -0.10 6.86 7.43
N LEU A 157 -1.04 6.76 6.48
CA LEU A 157 -1.02 7.54 5.24
C LEU A 157 -1.11 9.04 5.52
N LEU A 158 -1.98 9.47 6.44
CA LEU A 158 -2.04 10.87 6.87
C LEU A 158 -0.71 11.32 7.50
N ALA A 159 -0.08 10.48 8.31
CA ALA A 159 1.24 10.75 8.87
C ALA A 159 2.32 10.89 7.78
N ALA A 160 2.30 10.00 6.78
CA ALA A 160 3.21 10.03 5.64
C ALA A 160 3.08 11.34 4.85
N HIS A 161 1.86 11.80 4.58
CA HIS A 161 1.63 13.11 3.96
C HIS A 161 2.12 14.25 4.86
N GLY A 162 1.88 14.20 6.17
CA GLY A 162 2.36 15.20 7.12
C GLY A 162 3.90 15.32 7.13
N LEU A 163 4.60 14.19 7.16
CA LEU A 163 6.07 14.13 7.08
C LEU A 163 6.59 14.64 5.74
N SER A 164 5.92 14.29 4.64
CA SER A 164 6.27 14.71 3.29
C SER A 164 6.15 16.23 3.11
N LEU A 165 5.07 16.82 3.66
CA LEU A 165 4.88 18.26 3.69
C LEU A 165 5.93 18.97 4.54
N ALA A 166 6.28 18.42 5.70
CA ALA A 166 7.33 18.96 6.56
C ALA A 166 8.71 18.92 5.89
N ALA A 167 9.03 17.83 5.19
CA ALA A 167 10.28 17.68 4.45
C ALA A 167 10.37 18.66 3.27
N THR A 168 9.28 18.84 2.52
CA THR A 168 9.27 19.74 1.37
C THR A 168 9.38 21.21 1.79
N ARG A 169 8.74 21.62 2.89
CA ARG A 169 8.82 23.00 3.41
C ARG A 169 10.21 23.41 3.89
N ARG A 170 11.02 22.46 4.38
CA ARG A 170 12.39 22.72 4.83
C ARG A 170 13.35 23.04 3.69
N GLU A 171 13.02 22.64 2.47
CA GLU A 171 13.84 22.85 1.28
C GLU A 171 13.62 24.22 0.64
N GLN A 172 12.49 24.87 0.95
CA GLN A 172 12.11 26.19 0.44
C GLN A 172 12.56 27.34 1.34
N ARG A 173 13.24 27.02 2.45
CA ARG A 173 13.81 27.98 3.41
C ARG A 173 15.32 28.02 3.26
#